data_AF-A0A444YRI9-F1
#
_entry.id   AF-A0A444YRI9-F1
#
_cell.length_a   1.000
_cell.length_b   1.000
_cell.length_c   1.000
_cell.angle_alpha   90.00
_cell.angle_beta   90.00
_cell.angle_gamma   90.00
#
_symmetry.space_group_name_H-M   'P 1'
#
loop_
_entity.id
_entity.type
_entity.pdbx_description
1 polymer ?
#
loop_
_entity_poly.entity_id
_entity_poly.type
_entity_poly.pdbx_seq_one_letter_code
_entity_poly.pdbx_strand_id
1 'polypeptide(L)'
;MEGTTETDYTADETPMVSYVNVHAILEARRTRAKASSSGDSESSQGPRVIVVGPTDFGKSTLSRMLLSWAAKQGSKPTFVDLDIGQGSITIPGCIVATPIEMPIDPVEGITLEIPLVYFFGHTTPSNNVELYKVLVKELGGMLERQFAGNTESRASGIVINTMGWIEGVGYDLLLHAIRTLKANVVLVLGQVEIYLIFIQ
;
A
#
# COMPACT_ATOMS: atom_id res chain seq x y z
N MET A 1 -22.59 -9.79 -19.32
CA MET A 1 -23.53 -8.74 -19.75
C MET A 1 -22.87 -8.02 -20.92
N GLU A 2 -23.51 -7.98 -22.08
CA GLU A 2 -23.10 -7.11 -23.19
C GLU A 2 -23.80 -5.75 -22.98
N GLY A 3 -23.04 -4.66 -23.02
CA GLY A 3 -23.54 -3.31 -22.83
C GLY A 3 -22.76 -2.33 -23.70
N THR A 4 -23.35 -1.18 -23.99
CA THR A 4 -22.70 -0.10 -24.74
C THR A 4 -21.55 0.51 -23.94
N THR A 5 -20.35 0.51 -24.51
CA THR A 5 -19.15 1.12 -23.95
C THR A 5 -18.99 2.56 -24.43
N GLU A 6 -18.50 3.46 -23.56
CA GLU A 6 -18.11 4.82 -23.97
C GLU A 6 -16.85 4.79 -24.85
N THR A 7 -15.89 3.92 -24.49
CA THR A 7 -14.68 3.64 -25.27
C THR A 7 -14.30 2.16 -25.12
N ASP A 8 -13.79 1.55 -26.19
CA ASP A 8 -13.22 0.20 -26.19
C ASP A 8 -12.00 0.20 -27.13
N TYR A 9 -10.84 -0.16 -26.60
CA TYR A 9 -9.60 -0.27 -27.37
C TYR A 9 -8.66 -1.28 -26.69
N THR A 10 -7.74 -1.84 -27.47
CA THR A 10 -6.65 -2.70 -26.95
C THR A 10 -5.35 -1.91 -26.97
N ALA A 11 -4.65 -1.86 -25.84
CA ALA A 11 -3.34 -1.21 -25.73
C ALA A 11 -2.22 -2.21 -26.04
N ASP A 12 -1.33 -1.86 -26.96
CA ASP A 12 -0.18 -2.71 -27.32
C ASP A 12 0.98 -2.61 -26.31
N GLU A 13 1.09 -1.47 -25.63
CA GLU A 13 2.16 -1.20 -24.66
C GLU A 13 1.61 -1.04 -23.25
N THR A 14 2.15 -1.81 -22.30
CA THR A 14 1.77 -1.74 -20.89
C THR A 14 2.98 -1.90 -19.98
N PRO A 15 2.99 -1.28 -18.77
CA PRO A 15 4.08 -1.46 -17.80
C PRO A 15 4.01 -2.81 -17.05
N MET A 16 3.19 -3.76 -17.52
CA MET A 16 2.86 -5.00 -16.80
C MET A 16 4.09 -5.86 -16.48
N VAL A 17 5.06 -5.93 -17.40
CA VAL A 17 6.31 -6.68 -17.19
C VAL A 17 7.06 -6.16 -15.97
N SER A 18 7.16 -4.83 -15.84
CA SER A 18 7.81 -4.19 -14.69
C SER A 18 7.07 -4.52 -13.37
N TYR A 19 5.74 -4.50 -13.38
CA TYR A 19 4.93 -4.81 -12.19
C TYR A 19 5.07 -6.26 -11.76
N VAL A 20 5.07 -7.20 -12.71
CA VAL A 20 5.27 -8.63 -12.43
C VAL A 20 6.68 -8.89 -11.91
N ASN A 21 7.71 -8.24 -12.45
CA ASN A 21 9.08 -8.36 -11.97
C ASN A 21 9.22 -7.85 -10.53
N VAL A 22 8.59 -6.71 -10.21
CA VAL A 22 8.53 -6.20 -8.83
C VAL A 22 7.84 -7.22 -7.92
N HIS A 23 6.68 -7.76 -8.32
CA HIS A 23 5.98 -8.79 -7.55
C HIS A 23 6.86 -10.02 -7.27
N ALA A 24 7.58 -10.53 -8.27
CA ALA A 24 8.47 -11.67 -8.11
C ALA A 24 9.58 -11.42 -7.07
N ILE A 25 10.17 -10.21 -7.06
CA ILE A 25 11.17 -9.81 -6.06
C ILE A 25 10.53 -9.73 -4.66
N LEU A 26 9.33 -9.16 -4.55
CA LEU A 26 8.61 -9.05 -3.29
C LEU A 26 8.25 -10.43 -2.73
N GLU A 27 7.81 -11.37 -3.57
CA GLU A 27 7.50 -12.73 -3.16
C GLU A 27 8.74 -13.49 -2.67
N ALA A 28 9.88 -13.32 -3.34
CA ALA A 28 11.13 -13.90 -2.87
C ALA A 28 11.52 -13.37 -1.48
N ARG A 29 11.25 -12.09 -1.18
CA ARG A 29 11.44 -11.50 0.16
C ARG A 29 10.46 -12.09 1.18
N ARG A 30 9.18 -12.26 0.83
CA ARG A 30 8.18 -12.92 1.70
C ARG A 30 8.57 -14.36 2.04
N THR A 31 9.00 -15.13 1.03
CA THR A 31 9.43 -16.52 1.20
C THR A 31 10.62 -16.63 2.15
N ARG A 32 11.60 -15.73 2.00
CA ARG A 32 12.75 -15.65 2.91
C ARG A 32 12.34 -15.28 4.34
N ALA A 33 11.43 -14.32 4.49
CA ALA A 33 10.91 -13.92 5.79
C ALA A 33 10.17 -15.08 6.48
N LYS A 34 9.35 -15.83 5.72
CA LYS A 34 8.61 -17.00 6.22
C LYS A 34 9.52 -18.16 6.61
N ALA A 35 10.64 -18.34 5.91
CA ALA A 35 11.63 -19.39 6.20
C ALA A 35 12.60 -19.05 7.34
N SER A 36 12.64 -17.79 7.79
CA SER A 36 13.53 -17.35 8.87
C SER A 36 13.02 -17.83 10.24
N SER A 37 13.95 -18.19 11.12
CA SER A 37 13.59 -18.67 12.47
C SER A 37 12.92 -17.55 13.28
N SER A 38 11.90 -17.91 14.06
CA SER A 38 11.02 -16.97 14.76
C SER A 38 11.69 -16.10 15.83
N GLY A 39 12.98 -16.29 16.10
CA GLY A 39 13.76 -15.58 17.11
C GLY A 39 14.33 -14.23 16.66
N ASP A 40 14.43 -13.98 15.35
CA ASP A 40 14.92 -12.72 14.81
C ASP A 40 13.80 -11.97 14.04
N SER A 41 13.33 -10.88 14.64
CA SER A 41 12.20 -10.10 14.14
C SER A 41 12.52 -9.35 12.85
N GLU A 42 13.80 -9.04 12.59
CA GLU A 42 14.20 -8.37 11.35
C GLU A 42 14.26 -9.34 10.18
N SER A 43 14.86 -10.53 10.36
CA SER A 43 14.94 -11.53 9.30
C SER A 43 13.60 -12.13 8.90
N SER A 44 12.64 -12.17 9.84
CA SER A 44 11.28 -12.67 9.62
C SER A 44 10.26 -11.61 9.16
N GLN A 45 10.71 -10.39 8.86
CA GLN A 45 9.87 -9.30 8.37
C GLN A 45 9.73 -9.34 6.84
N GLY A 46 8.49 -9.45 6.36
CA GLY A 46 8.15 -9.33 4.95
C GLY A 46 8.38 -7.92 4.40
N PRO A 47 8.36 -7.74 3.06
CA PRO A 47 8.55 -6.44 2.44
C PRO A 47 7.45 -5.46 2.86
N ARG A 48 7.84 -4.21 3.13
CA ARG A 48 6.93 -3.10 3.44
C ARG A 48 7.07 -2.08 2.33
N VAL A 49 6.15 -2.18 1.38
CA VAL A 49 6.18 -1.46 0.11
C VAL A 49 5.32 -0.23 0.22
N ILE A 50 5.85 0.93 -0.12
CA ILE A 50 5.08 2.17 -0.24
C ILE A 50 5.08 2.64 -1.68
N VAL A 51 3.90 2.96 -2.20
CA VAL A 51 3.69 3.41 -3.58
C VAL A 51 3.43 4.91 -3.55
N VAL A 52 4.38 5.69 -4.09
CA VAL A 52 4.36 7.15 -4.07
C VAL A 52 4.32 7.69 -5.50
N GLY A 53 3.79 8.91 -5.65
CA GLY A 53 3.65 9.56 -6.95
C GLY A 53 2.47 10.54 -6.98
N PRO A 54 2.34 11.35 -8.04
CA PRO A 54 1.27 12.33 -8.16
C PRO A 54 -0.11 11.67 -8.31
N THR A 55 -1.17 12.49 -8.25
CA THR A 55 -2.55 12.04 -8.51
C THR A 55 -2.67 11.46 -9.92
N ASP A 56 -3.52 10.44 -10.09
CA ASP A 56 -3.84 9.80 -11.37
C ASP A 56 -2.71 9.03 -12.10
N PHE A 57 -1.64 8.65 -11.39
CA PHE A 57 -0.56 7.79 -11.91
C PHE A 57 -0.75 6.28 -11.63
N GLY A 58 -1.97 5.83 -11.27
CA GLY A 58 -2.27 4.41 -11.10
C GLY A 58 -1.72 3.76 -9.82
N LYS A 59 -1.41 4.53 -8.77
CA LYS A 59 -0.89 4.04 -7.47
C LYS A 59 -1.79 2.99 -6.82
N SER A 60 -3.09 3.28 -6.74
CA SER A 60 -4.08 2.36 -6.18
C SER A 60 -4.20 1.10 -7.03
N THR A 61 -4.15 1.22 -8.37
CA THR A 61 -4.15 0.09 -9.29
C THR A 61 -2.95 -0.82 -9.06
N LEU A 62 -1.73 -0.27 -9.04
CA LEU A 62 -0.52 -1.05 -8.77
C LEU A 62 -0.59 -1.74 -7.39
N SER A 63 -1.05 -1.01 -6.37
CA SER A 63 -1.20 -1.56 -5.02
C SER A 63 -2.13 -2.77 -5.01
N ARG A 64 -3.32 -2.66 -5.64
CA ARG A 64 -4.28 -3.77 -5.75
C ARG A 64 -3.75 -4.96 -6.54
N MET A 65 -2.98 -4.71 -7.61
CA MET A 65 -2.36 -5.79 -8.39
C MET A 65 -1.33 -6.57 -7.56
N LEU A 66 -0.42 -5.86 -6.87
CA LEU A 66 0.58 -6.48 -5.99
C LEU A 66 -0.06 -7.30 -4.86
N LEU A 67 -1.13 -6.77 -4.25
CA LEU A 67 -1.89 -7.46 -3.21
C LEU A 67 -2.58 -8.71 -3.74
N SER A 68 -3.26 -8.60 -4.89
CA SER A 68 -4.01 -9.72 -5.50
C SER A 68 -3.08 -10.85 -5.94
N TRP A 69 -1.91 -10.51 -6.50
CA TRP A 69 -0.92 -11.53 -6.89
C TRP A 69 -0.29 -12.22 -5.69
N ALA A 70 -0.02 -11.49 -4.61
CA ALA A 70 0.46 -12.08 -3.36
C ALA A 70 -0.59 -13.02 -2.73
N ALA A 71 -1.85 -12.59 -2.65
CA ALA A 71 -2.96 -13.42 -2.19
C ALA A 71 -3.13 -14.69 -3.04
N LYS A 72 -3.01 -14.55 -4.37
CA LYS A 72 -3.04 -15.69 -5.31
C LYS A 72 -1.91 -16.70 -5.06
N GLN A 73 -0.78 -16.28 -4.49
CA GLN A 73 0.36 -17.13 -4.15
C GLN A 73 0.30 -17.65 -2.70
N GLY A 74 -0.79 -17.37 -1.97
CA GLY A 74 -1.01 -17.84 -0.60
C GLY A 74 -0.37 -16.96 0.47
N SER A 75 0.21 -15.81 0.10
CA SER A 75 0.66 -14.79 1.04
C SER A 75 -0.54 -13.94 1.49
N LYS A 76 -0.53 -13.43 2.73
CA LYS A 76 -1.61 -12.60 3.29
C LYS A 76 -1.12 -11.19 3.61
N PRO A 77 -0.74 -10.38 2.61
CA PRO A 77 -0.20 -9.04 2.85
C PRO A 77 -1.26 -8.12 3.44
N THR A 78 -0.83 -7.17 4.26
CA THR A 78 -1.70 -6.10 4.74
C THR A 78 -1.72 -4.96 3.72
N PHE A 79 -2.90 -4.58 3.26
CA PHE A 79 -3.09 -3.33 2.54
C PHE A 79 -3.20 -2.18 3.54
N VAL A 80 -2.49 -1.09 3.30
CA VAL A 80 -2.62 0.17 4.01
C VAL A 80 -2.97 1.26 3.00
N ASP A 81 -4.05 1.98 3.23
CA ASP A 81 -4.46 3.12 2.39
C ASP A 81 -4.37 4.41 3.22
N LEU A 82 -3.40 5.25 2.84
CA LEU A 82 -3.15 6.56 3.44
C LEU A 82 -3.75 7.70 2.60
N ASP A 83 -4.41 7.39 1.48
CA ASP A 83 -5.13 8.36 0.66
C ASP A 83 -6.52 8.65 1.23
N ILE A 84 -6.59 9.70 2.06
CA ILE A 84 -7.85 10.13 2.66
C ILE A 84 -8.78 10.87 1.69
N GLY A 85 -8.28 11.30 0.52
CA GLY A 85 -9.03 12.07 -0.46
C GLY A 85 -9.81 11.17 -1.42
N GLN A 86 -9.18 10.09 -1.87
CA GLN A 86 -9.75 9.10 -2.78
C GLN A 86 -9.91 7.72 -2.10
N GLY A 87 -10.25 7.73 -0.80
CA GLY A 87 -10.43 6.53 0.01
C GLY A 87 -11.36 5.54 -0.69
N SER A 88 -10.79 4.47 -1.22
CA SER A 88 -11.49 3.56 -2.14
C SER A 88 -12.09 2.33 -1.46
N ILE A 89 -11.81 2.18 -0.16
CA ILE A 89 -12.18 1.02 0.65
C ILE A 89 -13.30 1.36 1.63
N THR A 90 -13.32 2.60 2.16
CA THR A 90 -14.30 3.05 3.16
C THR A 90 -14.81 4.44 2.78
N ILE A 91 -15.47 5.13 3.72
CA ILE A 91 -15.80 6.54 3.52
C ILE A 91 -14.53 7.39 3.32
N PRO A 92 -14.61 8.48 2.54
CA PRO A 92 -13.53 9.46 2.44
C PRO A 92 -13.15 10.04 3.80
N GLY A 93 -11.89 10.45 3.94
CA GLY A 93 -11.36 10.95 5.20
C GLY A 93 -10.91 9.87 6.17
N CYS A 94 -10.72 8.64 5.72
CA CYS A 94 -10.22 7.54 6.54
C CYS A 94 -8.81 7.10 6.12
N ILE A 95 -7.99 6.77 7.11
CA ILE A 95 -6.80 5.95 6.93
C ILE A 95 -7.17 4.52 7.32
N VAL A 96 -6.79 3.56 6.48
CA VAL A 96 -7.27 2.17 6.61
C VAL A 96 -6.12 1.18 6.52
N ALA A 97 -6.20 0.09 7.27
CA ALA A 97 -5.42 -1.12 7.00
C ALA A 97 -6.27 -2.38 7.07
N THR A 98 -6.09 -3.31 6.14
CA THR A 98 -6.82 -4.59 6.12
C THR A 98 -5.94 -5.71 5.56
N PRO A 99 -5.97 -6.93 6.12
CA PRO A 99 -5.35 -8.08 5.48
C PRO A 99 -6.05 -8.41 4.15
N ILE A 100 -5.28 -8.83 3.15
CA ILE A 100 -5.79 -9.34 1.88
C ILE A 100 -5.47 -10.84 1.81
N GLU A 101 -6.49 -11.67 2.04
CA GLU A 101 -6.32 -13.14 2.06
C GLU A 101 -6.69 -13.80 0.74
N MET A 102 -7.56 -13.17 -0.04
CA MET A 102 -8.01 -13.63 -1.34
C MET A 102 -7.76 -12.55 -2.40
N PRO A 103 -7.57 -12.93 -3.68
CA PRO A 103 -7.49 -11.96 -4.77
C PRO A 103 -8.68 -11.00 -4.75
N ILE A 104 -8.41 -9.72 -5.00
CA ILE A 104 -9.43 -8.67 -4.97
C ILE A 104 -10.43 -8.91 -6.11
N ASP A 105 -11.72 -8.87 -5.79
CA ASP A 105 -12.77 -9.04 -6.78
C ASP A 105 -12.82 -7.82 -7.71
N PRO A 106 -12.88 -7.99 -9.03
CA PRO A 106 -12.87 -6.87 -9.96
C PRO A 106 -14.14 -6.00 -9.89
N VAL A 107 -15.24 -6.52 -9.36
CA VAL A 107 -16.53 -5.84 -9.23
C VAL A 107 -16.74 -5.35 -7.79
N GLU A 108 -16.65 -6.26 -6.82
CA GLU A 108 -16.92 -5.99 -5.41
C GLU A 108 -15.73 -5.32 -4.69
N GLY A 109 -14.53 -5.39 -5.28
CA GLY A 109 -13.34 -4.79 -4.73
C GLY A 109 -12.79 -5.54 -3.52
N ILE A 110 -12.32 -4.78 -2.52
CA ILE A 110 -11.64 -5.33 -1.35
C ILE A 110 -12.68 -5.69 -0.29
N THR A 111 -12.78 -6.97 0.05
CA THR A 111 -13.60 -7.42 1.18
C THR A 111 -12.98 -6.97 2.50
N LEU A 112 -13.76 -6.24 3.30
CA LEU A 112 -13.35 -5.76 4.61
C LEU A 112 -13.79 -6.73 5.71
N GLU A 113 -12.94 -7.69 6.07
CA GLU A 113 -13.25 -8.61 7.16
C GLU A 113 -12.94 -7.99 8.53
N ILE A 114 -11.70 -7.55 8.73
CA ILE A 114 -11.24 -6.97 10.01
C ILE A 114 -10.36 -5.74 9.74
N PRO A 115 -10.94 -4.64 9.21
CA PRO A 115 -10.16 -3.44 8.93
C PRO A 115 -9.84 -2.65 10.21
N LEU A 116 -8.64 -2.10 10.26
CA LEU A 116 -8.29 -0.99 11.13
C LEU A 116 -8.64 0.31 10.40
N VAL A 117 -9.53 1.12 10.97
CA VAL A 117 -10.00 2.37 10.36
C VAL A 117 -9.85 3.52 11.33
N TYR A 118 -9.19 4.58 10.88
CA TYR A 118 -9.04 5.83 11.62
C TYR A 118 -9.64 6.97 10.82
N PHE A 119 -10.66 7.62 11.39
CA PHE A 119 -11.34 8.74 10.74
C PHE A 119 -10.63 10.07 11.02
N PHE A 120 -10.14 10.71 9.96
CA PHE A 120 -9.49 12.02 9.98
C PHE A 120 -10.51 13.18 9.96
N GLY A 121 -11.68 12.99 9.36
CA GLY A 121 -12.74 14.01 9.31
C GLY A 121 -12.65 15.00 8.15
N HIS A 122 -11.58 14.96 7.35
CA HIS A 122 -11.41 15.77 6.16
C HIS A 122 -10.87 14.93 5.00
N THR A 123 -11.00 15.43 3.77
CA THR A 123 -10.48 14.74 2.57
C THR A 123 -9.08 15.22 2.18
N THR A 124 -8.51 16.20 2.89
CA THR A 124 -7.16 16.72 2.59
C THR A 124 -6.34 16.84 3.87
N PRO A 125 -5.10 16.29 3.93
CA PRO A 125 -4.31 16.31 5.17
C PRO A 125 -3.89 17.71 5.62
N SER A 126 -3.89 18.70 4.72
CA SER A 126 -3.55 20.10 5.04
C SER A 126 -4.48 20.72 6.08
N ASN A 127 -5.71 20.21 6.24
CA ASN A 127 -6.64 20.67 7.27
C ASN A 127 -6.09 20.49 8.69
N ASN A 128 -5.36 19.40 8.93
CA ASN A 128 -4.72 19.13 10.22
C ASN A 128 -3.56 18.14 10.06
N VAL A 129 -2.40 18.66 9.66
CA VAL A 129 -1.19 17.87 9.37
C VAL A 129 -0.76 17.04 10.59
N GLU A 130 -0.85 17.60 11.79
CA GLU A 130 -0.42 16.91 13.01
C GLU A 130 -1.35 15.76 13.36
N LEU A 131 -2.66 15.95 13.25
CA LEU A 131 -3.63 14.86 13.42
C LEU A 131 -3.37 13.74 12.42
N TYR A 132 -3.11 14.06 11.14
CA TYR A 132 -2.79 13.04 10.14
C TYR A 132 -1.56 12.22 10.55
N LYS A 133 -0.48 12.88 11.00
CA LYS A 133 0.72 12.22 11.51
C LYS A 133 0.43 11.31 12.71
N VAL A 134 -0.41 11.76 13.64
CA VAL A 134 -0.84 10.99 14.82
C VAL A 134 -1.62 9.74 14.38
N LEU A 135 -2.56 9.87 13.44
CA LEU A 135 -3.32 8.71 12.96
C LEU A 135 -2.44 7.67 12.26
N VAL A 136 -1.49 8.12 11.43
CA VAL A 136 -0.50 7.20 10.81
C VAL A 136 0.35 6.50 11.88
N LYS A 137 0.71 7.21 12.96
CA LYS A 137 1.47 6.64 14.09
C LYS A 137 0.67 5.62 14.86
N GLU A 138 -0.60 5.89 15.16
CA GLU A 138 -1.50 4.95 15.82
C GLU A 138 -1.72 3.69 14.97
N LEU A 139 -1.96 3.86 13.66
CA LEU A 139 -2.06 2.75 12.72
C LEU A 139 -0.78 1.90 12.72
N GLY A 140 0.39 2.53 12.59
CA GLY A 140 1.68 1.85 12.62
C GLY A 140 1.88 1.06 13.92
N GLY A 141 1.61 1.68 15.07
CA GLY A 141 1.68 1.00 16.37
C GLY A 141 0.73 -0.19 16.48
N MET A 142 -0.46 -0.10 15.89
CA MET A 142 -1.41 -1.21 15.87
C MET A 142 -0.95 -2.36 14.96
N LEU A 143 -0.41 -2.04 13.78
CA LEU A 143 0.15 -3.04 12.87
C LEU A 143 1.34 -3.79 13.51
N GLU A 144 2.23 -3.10 14.21
CA GLU A 144 3.34 -3.75 14.93
C GLU A 144 2.82 -4.73 15.99
N ARG A 145 1.76 -4.35 16.73
CA ARG A 145 1.12 -5.25 17.72
C ARG A 145 0.48 -6.47 17.05
N GLN A 146 -0.17 -6.31 15.90
CA GLN A 146 -0.73 -7.43 15.14
C GLN A 146 0.37 -8.36 14.61
N PHE A 147 1.45 -7.83 14.05
CA PHE A 147 2.57 -8.62 13.52
C PHE A 147 3.44 -9.29 14.58
N ALA A 148 3.45 -8.78 15.81
CA ALA A 148 4.10 -9.46 16.93
C ALA A 148 3.41 -10.79 17.27
N GLY A 149 2.08 -10.84 17.15
CA GLY A 149 1.27 -12.05 17.41
C GLY A 149 1.01 -12.93 16.19
N ASN A 150 1.27 -12.44 14.98
CA ASN A 150 0.99 -13.15 13.72
C ASN A 150 2.21 -13.15 12.79
N THR A 151 3.01 -14.21 12.88
CA THR A 151 4.24 -14.38 12.08
C THR A 151 3.96 -14.51 10.59
N GLU A 152 2.81 -15.07 10.20
CA GLU A 152 2.43 -15.22 8.80
C GLU A 152 2.11 -13.86 8.16
N SER A 153 1.31 -13.02 8.82
CA SER A 153 1.04 -11.66 8.35
C SER A 153 2.31 -10.81 8.36
N ARG A 154 3.17 -10.97 9.38
CA ARG A 154 4.48 -10.28 9.43
C ARG A 154 5.35 -10.63 8.22
N ALA A 155 5.47 -11.91 7.88
CA ALA A 155 6.26 -12.39 6.74
C ALA A 155 5.63 -12.02 5.39
N SER A 156 4.30 -11.89 5.32
CA SER A 156 3.57 -11.49 4.12
C SER A 156 3.77 -10.01 3.77
N GLY A 157 4.09 -9.18 4.77
CA GLY A 157 4.45 -7.78 4.57
C GLY A 157 3.26 -6.85 4.34
N ILE A 158 3.54 -5.64 3.87
CA ILE A 158 2.58 -4.54 3.76
C ILE A 158 2.70 -3.89 2.37
N VAL A 159 1.58 -3.49 1.78
CA VAL A 159 1.53 -2.58 0.62
C VAL A 159 0.80 -1.31 1.04
N ILE A 160 1.44 -0.16 0.87
CA ILE A 160 0.98 1.15 1.37
C ILE A 160 0.68 2.04 0.15
N ASN A 161 -0.60 2.34 -0.06
CA ASN A 161 -1.04 3.36 -1.02
C ASN A 161 -1.00 4.74 -0.36
N THR A 162 -0.56 5.76 -1.10
CA THR A 162 -0.48 7.14 -0.60
C THR A 162 -1.30 8.09 -1.47
N MET A 163 -1.63 9.25 -0.89
CA MET A 163 -2.16 10.39 -1.65
C MET A 163 -1.18 10.90 -2.71
N GLY A 164 -1.71 11.68 -3.66
CA GLY A 164 -0.95 12.31 -4.74
C GLY A 164 -0.17 13.58 -4.39
N TRP A 165 -0.10 13.98 -3.11
CA TRP A 165 0.56 15.22 -2.69
C TRP A 165 2.04 14.96 -2.38
N ILE A 166 2.91 15.24 -3.36
CA ILE A 166 4.34 14.86 -3.33
C ILE A 166 5.30 16.02 -3.03
N GLU A 167 4.79 17.24 -2.85
CA GLU A 167 5.59 18.46 -2.65
C GLU A 167 5.32 19.13 -1.30
N GLY A 168 6.30 19.88 -0.79
CA GLY A 168 6.19 20.65 0.45
C GLY A 168 5.74 19.78 1.62
N VAL A 169 4.65 20.18 2.29
CA VAL A 169 4.07 19.42 3.41
C VAL A 169 3.68 17.99 3.02
N GLY A 170 3.26 17.77 1.77
CA GLY A 170 2.96 16.44 1.26
C GLY A 170 4.18 15.52 1.30
N TYR A 171 5.34 16.04 0.90
CA TYR A 171 6.62 15.33 0.98
C TYR A 171 6.98 14.97 2.44
N ASP A 172 6.82 15.90 3.37
CA ASP A 172 7.06 15.65 4.80
C ASP A 172 6.13 14.55 5.36
N LEU A 173 4.88 14.50 4.90
CA LEU A 173 3.93 13.46 5.26
C LEU A 173 4.32 12.09 4.69
N LEU A 174 4.84 12.04 3.46
CA LEU A 174 5.37 10.82 2.86
C LEU A 174 6.60 10.30 3.63
N LEU A 175 7.54 11.18 3.96
CA LEU A 175 8.71 10.83 4.79
C LEU A 175 8.28 10.32 6.18
N HIS A 176 7.28 10.98 6.79
CA HIS A 176 6.69 10.53 8.04
C HIS A 176 6.09 9.13 7.93
N ALA A 177 5.32 8.85 6.87
CA ALA A 177 4.73 7.54 6.61
C ALA A 177 5.80 6.45 6.40
N ILE A 178 6.83 6.74 5.58
CA ILE A 178 7.95 5.82 5.33
C ILE A 178 8.62 5.40 6.65
N ARG A 179 8.96 6.38 7.50
CA ARG A 179 9.62 6.13 8.78
C ARG A 179 8.70 5.41 9.77
N THR A 180 7.45 5.85 9.88
CA THR A 180 6.48 5.34 10.85
C THR A 180 6.05 3.91 10.54
N LEU A 181 5.82 3.59 9.26
CA LEU A 181 5.41 2.26 8.81
C LEU A 181 6.61 1.36 8.49
N LYS A 182 7.84 1.87 8.65
CA LYS A 182 9.11 1.17 8.38
C LYS A 182 9.16 0.62 6.94
N ALA A 183 8.73 1.42 5.97
CA ALA A 183 8.76 1.01 4.57
C ALA A 183 10.21 0.78 4.11
N ASN A 184 10.45 -0.36 3.47
CA ASN A 184 11.79 -0.79 3.00
C ASN A 184 11.86 -0.97 1.49
N VAL A 185 10.76 -0.72 0.78
CA VAL A 185 10.70 -0.62 -0.67
C VAL A 185 9.83 0.59 -1.00
N VAL A 186 10.39 1.54 -1.76
CA VAL A 186 9.65 2.71 -2.27
C VAL A 186 9.47 2.51 -3.76
N LEU A 187 8.22 2.44 -4.22
CA LEU A 187 7.88 2.40 -5.65
C LEU A 187 7.40 3.77 -6.06
N VAL A 188 8.15 4.43 -6.94
CA VAL A 188 7.81 5.75 -7.47
C VAL A 188 7.11 5.58 -8.80
N LEU A 189 5.86 6.05 -8.89
CA LEU A 189 5.08 6.14 -10.12
C LEU A 189 5.03 7.60 -10.56
N GLY A 190 5.52 7.90 -11.76
CA GLY A 190 5.59 9.26 -12.28
C GLY A 190 6.76 9.47 -13.24
N GLN A 191 7.02 10.74 -13.56
CA GLN A 191 8.15 11.14 -14.38
C GLN A 191 9.47 11.14 -13.60
N VAL A 192 10.58 11.11 -14.33
CA VAL A 192 11.96 11.00 -13.80
C VAL A 192 12.29 12.07 -12.77
N GLU A 193 11.74 13.27 -12.90
CA GLU A 193 11.96 14.39 -11.97
C GLU A 193 11.50 14.07 -10.55
N ILE A 194 10.42 13.29 -10.41
CA ILE A 194 9.88 12.88 -9.10
C ILE A 194 10.79 11.85 -8.45
N TYR A 195 11.41 10.96 -9.24
CA TYR A 195 12.37 9.99 -8.75
C TYR A 195 13.59 10.66 -8.09
N LEU A 196 14.06 11.78 -8.66
CA LEU A 196 15.21 12.53 -8.12
C LEU A 196 14.95 13.11 -6.72
N ILE A 197 13.69 13.44 -6.39
CA ILE A 197 13.30 13.97 -5.09
C ILE A 197 13.47 12.91 -3.98
N PHE A 198 13.26 11.62 -4.27
CA PHE A 198 13.30 10.55 -3.28
C PHE A 198 14.69 9.93 -3.05
N ILE A 199 15.73 10.37 -3.77
CA ILE A 199 17.10 9.81 -3.71
C ILE A 199 18.10 10.78 -3.05
N GLN A 200 17.70 12.03 -2.82
CA GLN A 200 18.46 13.01 -2.04
C GLN A 200 18.28 12.77 -0.54
#